data_AF-B6UDZ6-F1
#
_entry.id   AF-B6UDZ6-F1
#
_cell.length_a   1.000
_cell.length_b   1.000
_cell.length_c   1.000
_cell.angle_alpha   90.00
_cell.angle_beta   90.00
_cell.angle_gamma   90.00
#
_symmetry.space_group_name_H-M   'P 1'
#
loop_
_entity.id
_entity.type
_entity.pdbx_description
1 polymer ?
#
loop_
_entity_poly.entity_id
_entity_poly.type
_entity_poly.pdbx_seq_one_letter_code
_entity_poly.pdbx_strand_id
1 'polypeptide(L)' 'MMKKRHKIERDLSIGEEVGWSKNQQVAKSNPTLAAMNKKFGMIHGLSSLANIMSFGSLAMHSWYLASKLEL' A
#
# COMPACT_ATOMS: atom_id res chain seq x y z
N MET A 1 -0.54 10.59 -2.32
CA MET A 1 0.84 10.17 -2.03
C MET A 1 1.67 10.00 -3.31
N MET A 2 1.20 9.22 -4.28
CA MET A 2 1.93 8.98 -5.53
C MET A 2 2.18 10.25 -6.36
N LYS A 3 1.24 11.21 -6.41
CA LYS A 3 1.48 12.52 -7.06
C LYS A 3 2.65 13.31 -6.44
N LYS A 4 2.80 13.26 -5.11
CA LYS A 4 3.93 13.89 -4.41
C LYS A 4 5.24 13.15 -4.67
N ARG A 5 5.18 11.82 -4.73
CA ARG A 5 6.32 10.96 -5.05
C ARG A 5 6.84 11.27 -6.45
N HIS A 6 5.94 11.33 -7.43
CA HIS A 6 6.28 11.64 -8.81
C HIS A 6 6.88 13.04 -8.97
N LYS A 7 6.37 14.03 -8.23
CA LYS A 7 6.98 15.37 -8.19
C LYS A 7 8.44 15.31 -7.71
N ILE A 8 8.71 14.59 -6.62
CA ILE A 8 10.07 14.44 -6.07
C ILE A 8 10.99 13.68 -7.05
N GLU A 9 10.48 12.62 -7.68
CA GLU A 9 11.22 11.88 -8.71
C GLU A 9 11.62 12.80 -9.87
N ARG A 10 10.71 13.68 -10.33
CA ARG A 10 11.00 14.69 -11.37
C ARG A 10 11.98 15.77 -10.90
N ASP A 11 11.77 16.36 -9.72
CA ASP A 11 12.62 17.43 -9.18
C ASP A 11 14.07 16.94 -8.98
N LEU A 12 14.26 15.65 -8.72
CA LEU A 12 15.56 15.01 -8.55
C LEU A 12 16.10 14.32 -9.82
N SER A 13 15.40 14.46 -10.96
CA SER A 13 15.74 13.80 -12.24
C SER A 13 15.87 12.26 -12.14
N ILE A 14 15.22 11.65 -11.14
CA ILE A 14 15.22 10.21 -10.91
C ILE A 14 14.26 9.56 -11.92
N GLY A 15 14.79 8.80 -12.87
CA GLY A 15 13.99 8.17 -13.92
C GLY A 15 14.29 8.66 -15.34
N GLU A 16 15.12 9.71 -15.50
CA GLU A 16 15.53 10.22 -16.82
C GLU A 16 16.65 9.40 -17.46
N GLU A 17 17.42 8.66 -16.65
CA GLU A 17 18.49 7.79 -17.16
C GLU A 17 17.92 6.51 -17.79
N VAL A 18 18.50 6.06 -18.91
CA VAL A 18 18.15 4.79 -19.55
C VAL A 18 18.69 3.63 -18.70
N GLY A 19 17.84 3.07 -17.85
CA GLY A 19 18.17 1.92 -17.00
C GLY A 19 17.24 1.78 -15.80
N TRP A 20 16.28 0.85 -15.88
CA TRP A 20 15.29 0.61 -14.82
C TRP A 20 15.92 0.27 -13.47
N SER A 21 16.93 -0.61 -13.47
CA SER A 21 17.61 -1.07 -12.25
C SER A 21 18.37 0.06 -11.55
N LYS A 22 19.00 0.95 -12.31
CA LYS A 22 19.76 2.10 -11.80
C LYS A 22 18.81 3.14 -11.19
N ASN A 23 17.73 3.49 -11.89
CA ASN A 23 16.70 4.39 -11.38
C ASN A 23 16.02 3.84 -10.11
N GLN A 24 15.79 2.52 -10.05
CA GLN A 24 15.23 1.87 -8.87
C GLN A 24 16.18 1.92 -7.67
N GLN A 25 17.50 1.76 -7.88
CA GLN A 25 18.49 1.89 -6.81
C GLN A 25 18.56 3.33 -6.28
N VAL A 26 18.60 4.33 -7.17
CA VAL A 26 18.60 5.75 -6.79
C VAL A 26 17.32 6.15 -6.06
N ALA A 27 16.17 5.65 -6.51
CA ALA A 27 14.89 5.89 -5.82
C ALA A 27 14.84 5.23 -4.43
N LYS A 28 15.51 4.08 -4.24
CA LYS A 28 15.59 3.39 -2.94
C LYS A 28 16.59 4.04 -1.98
N SER A 29 17.70 4.59 -2.48
CA SER A 29 18.70 5.27 -1.65
C SER A 29 18.26 6.67 -1.22
N ASN A 30 17.32 7.29 -1.94
CA ASN A 30 16.80 8.61 -1.59
C ASN A 30 16.00 8.57 -0.26
N PRO A 31 16.42 9.33 0.78
CA PRO A 31 15.80 9.26 2.10
C PRO A 31 14.35 9.74 2.12
N THR A 32 14.00 10.71 1.27
CA THR A 32 12.63 11.25 1.16
C THR A 32 11.69 10.23 0.53
N LEU A 33 12.12 9.58 -0.57
CA LEU A 33 11.34 8.53 -1.22
C LEU A 33 11.22 7.27 -0.35
N ALA A 34 12.28 6.92 0.39
CA ALA A 34 12.25 5.81 1.35
C ALA A 34 11.23 6.06 2.48
N ALA A 35 11.23 7.26 3.07
CA ALA A 35 10.25 7.63 4.10
C ALA A 35 8.80 7.59 3.56
N MET A 36 8.59 8.05 2.31
CA MET A 36 7.29 7.97 1.66
C MET A 36 6.83 6.53 1.42
N ASN A 37 7.72 5.65 0.94
CA ASN A 37 7.41 4.24 0.73
C ASN A 37 7.11 3.52 2.04
N LYS A 38 7.82 3.84 3.13
CA LYS A 38 7.50 3.30 4.47
C LYS A 38 6.10 3.72 4.91
N LYS A 39 5.75 5.01 4.76
CA LYS A 39 4.42 5.51 5.09
C LYS A 39 3.33 4.87 4.22
N PHE A 40 3.61 4.65 2.93
CA PHE A 40 2.70 3.92 2.03
C PHE A 40 2.45 2.50 2.52
N GLY A 41 3.53 1.75 2.78
CA GLY A 41 3.45 0.34 3.20
C GLY A 41 2.70 0.18 4.51
N MET A 42 2.90 1.08 5.47
CA MET A 42 2.14 1.07 6.74
C MET A 42 0.64 1.27 6.52
N ILE A 43 0.25 2.28 5.74
CA ILE A 43 -1.17 2.58 5.48
C ILE A 43 -1.81 1.45 4.67
N HIS A 44 -1.13 0.97 3.64
CA HIS A 44 -1.61 -0.13 2.81
C HIS A 44 -1.78 -1.41 3.63
N GLY A 45 -0.77 -1.78 4.43
CA GLY A 45 -0.83 -2.95 5.30
C GLY A 45 -1.98 -2.88 6.30
N LEU A 46 -2.18 -1.73 6.95
CA LEU A 46 -3.31 -1.53 7.87
C LEU A 46 -4.66 -1.64 7.14
N SER A 47 -4.79 -1.04 5.96
CA SER A 47 -6.02 -1.10 5.15
C SER A 47 -6.32 -2.53 4.69
N SER A 48 -5.31 -3.29 4.27
CA SER A 48 -5.47 -4.70 3.87
C SER A 48 -5.87 -5.57 5.05
N LEU A 49 -5.26 -5.35 6.22
CA LEU A 49 -5.62 -6.06 7.44
C LEU A 49 -7.07 -5.75 7.85
N ALA A 50 -7.49 -4.47 7.79
CA ALA A 50 -8.86 -4.07 8.07
C ALA A 50 -9.86 -4.79 7.15
N ASN A 51 -9.57 -4.89 5.84
CA ASN A 51 -10.42 -5.62 4.91
C ASN A 51 -10.57 -7.10 5.27
N ILE A 52 -9.47 -7.78 5.61
CA ILE A 52 -9.50 -9.19 6.01
C ILE A 52 -10.33 -9.37 7.29
N MET A 53 -10.14 -8.49 8.27
CA MET A 53 -10.90 -8.51 9.52
C MET A 53 -12.38 -8.25 9.29
N SER A 54 -12.73 -7.27 8.46
CA SER A 54 -14.11 -6.96 8.10
C SER A 54 -14.78 -8.14 7.38
N PHE A 55 -14.10 -8.74 6.40
CA PHE A 55 -14.63 -9.91 5.69
C PHE A 55 -14.79 -11.11 6.62
N GLY A 56 -13.79 -11.40 7.46
CA GLY A 56 -13.87 -12.48 8.44
C GLY A 56 -15.00 -12.27 9.44
N SER A 57 -15.17 -11.04 9.93
CA SER A 57 -16.27 -10.68 10.84
C SER A 57 -17.63 -10.84 10.18
N LEU A 58 -17.76 -10.40 8.92
CA LEU A 58 -18.98 -10.56 8.14
C LEU A 58 -19.30 -12.06 7.94
N ALA A 59 -18.32 -12.86 7.53
CA ALA A 59 -18.51 -14.29 7.32
C ALA A 59 -18.95 -15.01 8.62
N MET A 60 -18.30 -14.71 9.76
CA MET A 60 -18.70 -15.24 11.07
C MET A 60 -20.11 -14.81 11.44
N HIS A 61 -20.45 -13.54 11.22
CA HIS A 61 -21.77 -13.01 11.57
C HIS A 61 -22.87 -13.60 10.69
N SER A 62 -22.63 -13.72 9.38
CA SER A 62 -23.54 -14.38 8.44
C SER A 62 -23.74 -15.85 8.78
N TRP A 63 -22.66 -16.56 9.15
CA TRP A 63 -22.74 -17.95 9.59
C TRP A 63 -23.58 -18.09 10.87
N TYR A 64 -23.33 -17.23 11.86
CA TYR A 64 -24.11 -17.18 13.09
C TYR A 64 -25.59 -16.94 12.80
N LEU A 65 -25.91 -15.95 11.99
CA LEU A 65 -27.29 -15.63 11.65
C LEU A 65 -27.99 -16.77 10.91
N ALA A 66 -27.30 -17.38 9.94
CA ALA A 66 -27.80 -18.55 9.21
C ALA A 66 -28.12 -19.73 10.15
N SER A 67 -27.30 -19.96 11.18
CA SER A 67 -27.55 -21.01 12.19
C SER A 67 -28.75 -20.73 13.12
N LYS A 68 -29.24 -19.50 13.14
CA LYS A 68 -30.38 -19.06 13.97
C LYS A 68 -31.68 -18.88 13.18
N LEU A 69 -31.62 -18.93 11.84
CA LEU A 69 -32.80 -18.97 11.00
C LEU A 69 -33.36 -20.40 11.05
N GLU A 70 -34.52 -20.59 11.66
CA GLU A 70 -35.36 -21.76 11.39
C GLU A 70 -35.99 -21.56 10.00
N LEU A 71 -35.69 -22.47 9.08
CA LEU A 71 -36.26 -22.54 7.74
C LEU A 71 -37.32 -23.64 7.68
#